data_AF-A0A9D2JPP9-F1
#
_entry.id   AF-A0A9D2JPP9-F1
#
_cell.length_a   1.000
_cell.length_b   1.000
_cell.length_c   1.000
_cell.angle_alpha   90.00
_cell.angle_beta   90.00
_cell.angle_gamma   90.00
#
_symmetry.space_group_name_H-M   'P 1'
#
loop_
_entity.id
_entity.type
_entity.pdbx_description
1 polymer ?
#
loop_
_entity_poly.entity_id
_entity_poly.type
_entity_poly.pdbx_seq_one_letter_code
_entity_poly.pdbx_strand_id
1 'polypeptide(L)'
;MPFDQIVIRSLSGYLFFAPGLAVYCLVLARMGKRQPRLHTLTLFVFGYYLIGVFTVTGIKAFEAFAPRLALVPFVDMVRGPVDTALNVVLFVPLGVFVPLLYGRFRCIGRTAAAGALLSLTVEVVQLFGMGATDINDLLTNTAGTLLGYGLFALLARCSGRTGLRAFRAAGADAAELLLLTGYALLVMVTVQPVFIRTLFGLG
;
A
#
# COMPACT_ATOMS: atom_id res chain seq x y z
N MET A 1 3.87 12.23 12.73
CA MET A 1 3.69 13.39 11.81
C MET A 1 2.35 14.04 12.10
N PRO A 2 2.22 15.37 12.10
CA PRO A 2 0.94 16.06 12.23
C PRO A 2 -0.06 15.64 11.13
N PHE A 3 -1.36 15.61 11.46
CA PHE A 3 -2.39 15.11 10.55
C PHE A 3 -2.49 15.93 9.25
N ASP A 4 -2.36 17.26 9.34
CA ASP A 4 -2.32 18.17 8.20
C ASP A 4 -1.20 17.82 7.21
N GLN A 5 -0.01 17.50 7.72
CA GLN A 5 1.12 17.10 6.87
C GLN A 5 0.87 15.75 6.20
N ILE A 6 0.23 14.79 6.88
CA ILE A 6 -0.14 13.51 6.29
C ILE A 6 -1.08 13.74 5.10
N VAL A 7 -2.10 14.58 5.27
CA VAL A 7 -3.07 14.90 4.21
C VAL A 7 -2.39 15.62 3.03
N ILE A 8 -1.57 16.63 3.29
CA ILE A 8 -0.86 17.36 2.23
C ILE A 8 0.06 16.43 1.45
N ARG A 9 0.83 15.59 2.15
CA ARG A 9 1.77 14.65 1.53
C ARG A 9 1.06 13.55 0.74
N SER A 10 -0.05 13.00 1.25
CA SER A 10 -0.82 11.96 0.56
C SER A 10 -1.53 12.51 -0.68
N LEU A 11 -2.13 13.69 -0.60
CA LEU A 11 -2.77 14.36 -1.74
C LEU A 11 -1.74 14.71 -2.82
N SER A 12 -0.57 15.22 -2.43
CA SER A 12 0.51 15.55 -3.36
C SER A 12 1.03 14.31 -4.09
N GLY A 13 1.24 13.19 -3.38
CA GLY A 13 1.62 11.93 -4.03
C GLY A 13 0.52 11.42 -4.97
N TYR A 14 -0.73 11.49 -4.55
CA TYR A 14 -1.85 11.01 -5.34
C TYR A 14 -2.12 11.86 -6.59
N LEU A 15 -1.83 13.15 -6.56
CA LEU A 15 -1.90 14.04 -7.71
C LEU A 15 -1.06 13.54 -8.89
N PHE A 16 0.12 12.96 -8.63
CA PHE A 16 0.98 12.37 -9.65
C PHE A 16 0.63 10.91 -9.95
N PHE A 17 0.16 10.17 -8.95
CA PHE A 17 -0.22 8.77 -9.12
C PHE A 17 -1.48 8.61 -10.00
N ALA A 18 -2.54 9.39 -9.75
CA ALA A 18 -3.83 9.21 -10.40
C ALA A 18 -3.81 9.38 -11.93
N PRO A 19 -3.09 10.36 -12.52
CA PRO A 19 -2.93 10.46 -13.97
C PRO A 19 -2.24 9.24 -14.58
N GLY A 20 -1.19 8.71 -13.93
CA GLY A 20 -0.50 7.49 -14.39
C GLY A 20 -1.42 6.27 -14.39
N LEU A 21 -2.22 6.11 -13.33
CA LEU A 21 -3.24 5.06 -13.26
C LEU A 21 -4.33 5.23 -14.33
N ALA A 22 -4.75 6.47 -14.62
CA ALA A 22 -5.72 6.77 -15.67
C ALA A 22 -5.18 6.41 -17.06
N VAL A 23 -3.91 6.76 -17.36
CA VAL A 23 -3.23 6.36 -18.59
C VAL A 23 -3.13 4.85 -18.70
N TYR A 24 -2.76 4.15 -17.62
CA TYR A 24 -2.74 2.69 -17.59
C TYR A 24 -4.10 2.07 -17.94
N CYS A 25 -5.18 2.58 -17.33
CA CYS A 25 -6.55 2.14 -17.65
C CYS A 25 -6.92 2.42 -19.12
N LEU A 26 -6.50 3.56 -19.67
CA LEU A 26 -6.71 3.92 -21.07
C LEU A 26 -5.95 2.98 -22.02
N VAL A 27 -4.69 2.65 -21.72
CA VAL A 27 -3.89 1.70 -22.50
C VAL A 27 -4.55 0.33 -22.52
N LEU A 28 -4.96 -0.19 -21.36
CA LEU A 28 -5.72 -1.45 -21.29
C LEU A 28 -7.00 -1.38 -22.14
N ALA A 29 -7.70 -0.25 -22.11
CA ALA A 29 -8.90 -0.04 -22.91
C ALA A 29 -8.62 -0.03 -24.43
N ARG A 30 -7.47 0.50 -24.86
CA ARG A 30 -7.01 0.48 -26.26
C ARG A 30 -6.57 -0.91 -26.72
N MET A 31 -6.04 -1.73 -25.80
CA MET A 31 -5.67 -3.13 -26.06
C MET A 31 -6.87 -4.10 -26.03
N GLY A 32 -8.10 -3.60 -25.94
CA GLY A 32 -9.31 -4.43 -25.82
C GLY A 32 -9.51 -5.10 -24.46
N LYS A 33 -8.65 -4.81 -23.47
CA LYS A 33 -8.69 -5.37 -22.11
C LYS A 33 -9.42 -4.42 -21.14
N ARG A 34 -10.59 -3.91 -21.53
CA ARG A 34 -11.38 -3.00 -20.69
C ARG A 34 -11.83 -3.70 -19.42
N GLN A 35 -11.63 -3.03 -18.28
CA GLN A 35 -12.03 -3.53 -16.98
C GLN A 35 -13.42 -3.02 -16.57
N PRO A 36 -14.16 -3.74 -15.72
CA PRO A 36 -15.46 -3.29 -15.23
C PRO A 36 -15.31 -2.02 -14.38
N ARG A 37 -16.33 -1.15 -14.42
CA ARG A 37 -16.31 0.16 -13.74
C ARG A 37 -15.99 0.07 -12.25
N LEU A 38 -16.54 -0.93 -11.55
CA LEU A 38 -16.29 -1.13 -10.12
C LEU A 38 -14.83 -1.52 -9.86
N HIS A 39 -14.23 -2.40 -10.67
CA HIS A 39 -12.80 -2.70 -10.58
C HIS A 39 -11.95 -1.44 -10.78
N THR A 40 -12.22 -0.64 -11.82
CA THR A 40 -11.50 0.61 -12.06
C THR A 40 -11.62 1.57 -10.87
N LEU A 41 -12.82 1.78 -10.34
CA LEU A 41 -13.03 2.64 -9.16
C LEU A 41 -12.25 2.11 -7.95
N THR A 42 -12.30 0.80 -7.69
CA THR A 42 -11.55 0.17 -6.60
C THR A 42 -10.04 0.31 -6.80
N LEU A 43 -9.53 0.29 -8.03
CA LEU A 43 -8.10 0.55 -8.31
C LEU A 43 -7.68 1.97 -7.91
N PHE A 44 -8.49 2.99 -8.20
CA PHE A 44 -8.18 4.36 -7.78
C PHE A 44 -8.18 4.50 -6.25
N VAL A 45 -9.18 3.92 -5.57
CA VAL A 45 -9.23 3.91 -4.10
C VAL A 45 -8.03 3.15 -3.51
N PHE A 46 -7.70 1.99 -4.09
CA PHE A 46 -6.53 1.20 -3.67
C PHE A 46 -5.21 1.96 -3.91
N GLY A 47 -5.10 2.70 -5.02
CA GLY A 47 -3.97 3.57 -5.30
C GLY A 47 -3.80 4.67 -4.27
N TYR A 48 -4.89 5.34 -3.88
CA TYR A 48 -4.85 6.34 -2.80
C TYR A 48 -4.42 5.72 -1.47
N TYR A 49 -4.93 4.52 -1.18
CA TYR A 49 -4.52 3.74 -0.01
C TYR A 49 -3.01 3.46 0.00
N LEU A 50 -2.42 2.99 -1.12
CA LEU A 50 -0.97 2.72 -1.22
C LEU A 50 -0.14 3.98 -0.96
N ILE A 51 -0.54 5.12 -1.55
CA ILE A 51 0.10 6.42 -1.28
C ILE A 51 -0.02 6.80 0.19
N GLY A 52 -1.19 6.56 0.81
CA GLY A 52 -1.41 6.76 2.24
C GLY A 52 -0.48 5.92 3.11
N VAL A 53 -0.32 4.63 2.82
CA VAL A 53 0.60 3.73 3.52
C VAL A 53 2.02 4.30 3.49
N PHE A 54 2.54 4.61 2.30
CA PHE A 54 3.90 5.16 2.15
C PHE A 54 4.07 6.53 2.82
N THR A 55 3.01 7.33 2.88
CA THR A 55 3.02 8.63 3.58
C THR A 55 3.11 8.43 5.09
N VAL A 56 2.28 7.56 5.65
CA VAL A 56 2.21 7.31 7.10
C VAL A 56 3.45 6.60 7.61
N THR A 57 3.99 5.65 6.85
CA THR A 57 5.25 4.97 7.19
C THR A 57 6.48 5.87 7.02
N GLY A 58 6.29 7.12 6.58
CA GLY A 58 7.35 8.12 6.57
C GLY A 58 8.38 7.93 5.47
N ILE A 59 8.01 7.31 4.34
CA ILE A 59 8.91 7.27 3.19
C ILE A 59 9.15 8.71 2.71
N LYS A 60 10.40 9.15 2.82
CA LYS A 60 10.90 10.45 2.37
C LYS A 60 11.94 10.27 1.26
N ALA A 61 12.45 11.38 0.74
CA ALA A 61 13.62 11.37 -0.13
C ALA A 61 14.80 10.67 0.57
N PHE A 62 15.67 10.06 -0.24
CA PHE A 62 16.86 9.38 0.29
C PHE A 62 17.80 10.37 1.01
N GLU A 63 18.29 9.95 2.16
CA GLU A 63 19.29 10.64 2.96
C GLU A 63 20.58 9.81 3.03
N ALA A 64 21.60 10.33 3.74
CA ALA A 64 22.85 9.60 3.94
C ALA A 64 22.58 8.26 4.66
N PHE A 65 23.16 7.18 4.12
CA PHE A 65 22.96 5.84 4.65
C PHE A 65 23.64 5.69 6.03
N ALA A 66 22.83 5.73 7.09
CA ALA A 66 23.26 5.55 8.48
C ALA A 66 22.23 4.69 9.26
N PRO A 67 22.10 3.38 8.93
CA PRO A 67 20.99 2.56 9.41
C PRO A 67 21.13 2.16 10.89
N ARG A 68 20.00 2.15 11.59
CA ARG A 68 19.77 1.58 12.91
C ARG A 68 18.83 0.39 12.75
N LEU A 69 19.25 -0.78 13.22
CA LEU A 69 18.47 -2.01 13.04
C LEU A 69 17.85 -2.41 14.38
N ALA A 70 16.53 -2.32 14.51
CA ALA A 70 15.78 -2.86 15.64
C ALA A 70 15.30 -4.28 15.29
N LEU A 71 16.17 -5.27 15.54
CA LEU A 71 15.92 -6.67 15.16
C LEU A 71 15.42 -7.55 16.30
N VAL A 72 15.24 -6.99 17.50
CA VAL A 72 14.76 -7.75 18.65
C VAL A 72 13.23 -7.78 18.60
N PRO A 73 12.62 -8.93 18.29
CA PRO A 73 11.18 -8.99 18.16
C PRO A 73 10.50 -8.83 19.53
N PHE A 74 9.28 -8.30 19.51
CA PHE A 74 8.32 -8.17 20.61
C PHE A 74 8.64 -7.12 21.70
N VAL A 75 9.88 -6.67 21.84
CA VAL A 75 10.26 -5.71 22.90
C VAL A 75 9.56 -4.38 22.72
N ASP A 76 9.61 -3.82 21.51
CA ASP A 76 9.02 -2.52 21.22
C ASP A 76 7.50 -2.62 21.07
N MET A 77 6.98 -3.80 20.70
CA MET A 77 5.55 -4.09 20.65
C MET A 77 4.88 -4.02 22.03
N VAL A 78 5.56 -4.49 23.08
CA VAL A 78 5.08 -4.41 24.48
C VAL A 78 5.22 -2.98 25.03
N ARG A 79 6.24 -2.23 24.59
CA ARG A 79 6.51 -0.86 25.06
C ARG A 79 5.63 0.18 24.37
N GLY A 80 5.21 -0.07 23.12
CA GLY A 80 4.41 0.82 22.28
C GLY A 80 3.16 0.14 21.70
N PRO A 81 2.15 -0.21 22.52
CA PRO A 81 0.98 -0.96 22.08
C PRO A 81 0.08 -0.15 21.11
N VAL A 82 0.07 1.18 21.23
CA VAL A 82 -0.72 2.06 20.36
C VAL A 82 -0.13 2.07 18.95
N ASP A 83 1.19 2.26 18.82
CA ASP A 83 1.88 2.29 17.52
C ASP A 83 1.76 0.93 16.81
N THR A 84 1.91 -0.16 17.59
CA THR A 84 1.63 -1.52 17.14
C THR A 84 0.23 -1.66 16.54
N ALA A 85 -0.80 -1.20 17.27
CA ALA A 85 -2.19 -1.30 16.80
C ALA A 85 -2.43 -0.46 15.54
N LEU A 86 -1.80 0.71 15.41
CA LEU A 86 -1.89 1.55 14.22
C LEU A 86 -1.30 0.85 12.99
N ASN A 87 -0.16 0.17 13.12
CA ASN A 87 0.45 -0.61 12.04
C ASN A 87 -0.46 -1.78 11.59
N VAL A 88 -1.07 -2.49 12.55
CA VAL A 88 -2.08 -3.51 12.23
C VAL A 88 -3.25 -2.91 11.45
N VAL A 89 -3.86 -1.82 11.96
CA VAL A 89 -5.02 -1.17 11.33
C VAL A 89 -4.68 -0.64 9.94
N LEU A 90 -3.46 -0.12 9.74
CA LEU A 90 -2.98 0.40 8.46
C LEU A 90 -2.95 -0.68 7.37
N PHE A 91 -2.65 -1.93 7.72
CA PHE A 91 -2.56 -3.05 6.76
C PHE A 91 -3.84 -3.88 6.62
N VAL A 92 -4.86 -3.67 7.46
CA VAL A 92 -6.18 -4.32 7.29
C VAL A 92 -6.78 -4.06 5.90
N PRO A 93 -6.80 -2.82 5.36
CA PRO A 93 -7.33 -2.58 4.01
C PRO A 93 -6.57 -3.33 2.91
N LEU A 94 -5.25 -3.53 3.04
CA LEU A 94 -4.47 -4.33 2.08
C LEU A 94 -5.01 -5.76 2.00
N GLY A 95 -5.26 -6.38 3.16
CA GLY A 95 -5.83 -7.72 3.29
C GLY A 95 -7.23 -7.85 2.67
N VAL A 96 -7.96 -6.74 2.53
CA VAL A 96 -9.25 -6.69 1.84
C VAL A 96 -9.09 -6.46 0.34
N PHE A 97 -8.34 -5.44 -0.06
CA PHE A 97 -8.22 -5.01 -1.46
C PHE A 97 -7.55 -6.05 -2.34
N VAL A 98 -6.45 -6.66 -1.88
CA VAL A 98 -5.66 -7.59 -2.68
C VAL A 98 -6.49 -8.79 -3.16
N PRO A 99 -7.18 -9.57 -2.30
CA PRO A 99 -8.01 -10.68 -2.75
C PRO A 99 -9.32 -10.25 -3.45
N LEU A 100 -9.77 -9.01 -3.21
CA LEU A 100 -10.94 -8.43 -3.88
C LEU A 100 -10.65 -8.15 -5.36
N LEU A 101 -9.56 -7.44 -5.64
CA LEU A 101 -9.10 -7.06 -6.97
C LEU A 101 -8.51 -8.26 -7.74
N TYR A 102 -7.72 -9.09 -7.07
CA TYR A 102 -6.91 -10.14 -7.70
C TYR A 102 -7.32 -11.54 -7.25
N GLY A 103 -7.99 -12.27 -8.15
CA GLY A 103 -8.49 -13.63 -7.86
C GLY A 103 -7.39 -14.61 -7.41
N ARG A 104 -6.15 -14.45 -7.89
CA ARG A 104 -4.99 -15.29 -7.51
C ARG A 104 -4.68 -15.22 -6.02
N PHE A 105 -5.00 -14.11 -5.35
CA PHE A 105 -4.71 -13.86 -3.96
C PHE A 105 -5.85 -14.23 -3.01
N ARG A 106 -6.94 -14.85 -3.48
CA ARG A 106 -8.03 -15.39 -2.63
C ARG A 106 -7.63 -16.66 -1.87
N CYS A 107 -6.44 -16.62 -1.29
CA CYS A 107 -5.80 -17.61 -0.45
C CYS A 107 -5.05 -16.83 0.63
N ILE A 108 -5.27 -17.20 1.89
CA ILE A 108 -4.68 -16.50 3.05
C ILE A 108 -3.17 -16.40 2.94
N GLY A 109 -2.47 -17.48 2.54
CA GLY A 109 -1.01 -17.49 2.41
C GLY A 109 -0.49 -16.53 1.34
N ARG A 110 -1.18 -16.40 0.20
CA ARG A 110 -0.77 -15.46 -0.86
C ARG A 110 -1.04 -14.01 -0.47
N THR A 111 -2.18 -13.73 0.18
CA THR A 111 -2.47 -12.38 0.68
C THR A 111 -1.49 -11.99 1.80
N ALA A 112 -1.20 -12.90 2.72
CA ALA A 112 -0.18 -12.70 3.76
C ALA A 112 1.20 -12.43 3.16
N ALA A 113 1.62 -13.20 2.15
CA ALA A 113 2.86 -12.97 1.44
C ALA A 113 2.90 -11.59 0.76
N ALA A 114 1.79 -11.15 0.14
CA ALA A 114 1.71 -9.81 -0.44
C ALA A 114 1.88 -8.70 0.63
N GLY A 115 1.24 -8.86 1.80
CA GLY A 115 1.40 -7.95 2.92
C GLY A 115 2.81 -7.91 3.48
N ALA A 116 3.40 -9.09 3.70
CA ALA A 116 4.77 -9.22 4.18
C ALA A 116 5.77 -8.61 3.19
N LEU A 117 5.60 -8.83 1.88
CA LEU A 117 6.46 -8.23 0.85
C LEU A 117 6.31 -6.71 0.76
N LEU A 118 5.09 -6.17 0.87
CA LEU A 118 4.87 -4.74 0.91
C LEU A 118 5.52 -4.12 2.15
N SER A 119 5.32 -4.73 3.32
CA SER A 119 5.93 -4.26 4.56
C SER A 119 7.46 -4.33 4.51
N LEU A 120 8.02 -5.42 3.99
CA LEU A 120 9.46 -5.53 3.77
C LEU A 120 9.98 -4.45 2.81
N THR A 121 9.22 -4.12 1.77
CA THR A 121 9.57 -3.02 0.85
C THR A 121 9.64 -1.68 1.58
N VAL A 122 8.70 -1.41 2.49
CA VAL A 122 8.72 -0.21 3.33
C VAL A 122 9.98 -0.18 4.21
N GLU A 123 10.23 -1.26 4.96
CA GLU A 123 11.41 -1.39 5.83
C GLU A 123 12.73 -1.16 5.07
N VAL A 124 12.88 -1.80 3.90
CA VAL A 124 14.07 -1.66 3.06
C VAL A 124 14.24 -0.22 2.58
N VAL A 125 13.16 0.46 2.19
CA VAL A 125 13.23 1.86 1.74
C VAL A 125 13.58 2.80 2.90
N GLN A 126 13.09 2.54 4.10
CA GLN A 126 13.40 3.35 5.29
C GLN A 126 14.89 3.30 5.67
N LEU A 127 15.61 2.21 5.35
CA LEU A 127 17.08 2.16 5.51
C LEU A 127 17.81 3.27 4.77
N PHE A 128 17.28 3.72 3.63
CA PHE A 128 17.89 4.74 2.79
C PHE A 128 17.32 6.16 3.01
N GLY A 129 16.25 6.31 3.79
CA GLY A 129 15.57 7.61 3.99
C GLY A 129 15.43 8.04 5.45
N MET A 130 15.20 7.11 6.37
CA MET A 130 15.01 7.41 7.81
C MET A 130 16.08 6.77 8.70
N GLY A 131 16.91 5.88 8.15
CA GLY A 131 18.01 5.25 8.88
C GLY A 131 17.53 4.33 10.01
N ALA A 132 16.32 3.79 9.96
CA ALA A 132 15.84 2.79 10.91
C ALA A 132 14.90 1.78 10.25
N THR A 133 14.97 0.52 10.69
CA THR A 133 14.03 -0.56 10.34
C THR A 133 13.70 -1.35 11.61
N ASP A 134 12.45 -1.81 11.73
CA ASP A 134 11.96 -2.58 12.87
C ASP A 134 11.28 -3.87 12.40
N ILE A 135 11.77 -5.01 12.89
CA ILE A 135 11.16 -6.31 12.59
C ILE A 135 9.72 -6.44 13.14
N ASN A 136 9.38 -5.67 14.18
CA ASN A 136 8.03 -5.64 14.73
C ASN A 136 7.03 -5.07 13.73
N ASP A 137 7.40 -4.04 12.98
CA ASP A 137 6.55 -3.43 11.95
C ASP A 137 6.20 -4.44 10.85
N LEU A 138 7.18 -5.23 10.41
CA LEU A 138 6.97 -6.35 9.48
C LEU A 138 5.92 -7.35 10.00
N LEU A 139 6.03 -7.74 11.27
CA LEU A 139 5.13 -8.70 11.90
C LEU A 139 3.72 -8.12 12.07
N THR A 140 3.59 -6.89 12.57
CA THR A 140 2.31 -6.23 12.82
C THR A 140 1.56 -5.94 11.53
N ASN A 141 2.27 -5.49 10.49
CA ASN A 141 1.69 -5.23 9.17
C ASN A 141 1.20 -6.52 8.50
N THR A 142 1.96 -7.61 8.67
CA THR A 142 1.53 -8.94 8.20
C THR A 142 0.30 -9.42 8.98
N ALA A 143 0.23 -9.20 10.29
CA ALA A 143 -0.94 -9.52 11.10
C ALA A 143 -2.18 -8.71 10.68
N GLY A 144 -2.02 -7.40 10.43
CA GLY A 144 -3.08 -6.55 9.87
C GLY A 144 -3.61 -7.07 8.55
N THR A 145 -2.72 -7.50 7.66
CA THR A 145 -3.09 -8.11 6.38
C THR A 145 -3.90 -9.40 6.56
N LEU A 146 -3.53 -10.25 7.52
CA LEU A 146 -4.27 -11.48 7.85
C LEU A 146 -5.69 -11.16 8.38
N LEU A 147 -5.83 -10.16 9.25
CA LEU A 147 -7.13 -9.70 9.75
C LEU A 147 -8.00 -9.15 8.61
N GLY A 148 -7.40 -8.34 7.72
CA GLY A 148 -8.05 -7.86 6.51
C GLY A 148 -8.54 -8.97 5.58
N TYR A 149 -7.75 -10.03 5.41
CA TYR A 149 -8.17 -11.21 4.65
C TYR A 149 -9.39 -11.90 5.29
N GLY A 150 -9.42 -11.98 6.63
CA GLY A 150 -10.59 -12.45 7.37
C GLY A 150 -11.85 -11.64 7.03
N LEU A 151 -11.75 -10.32 7.03
CA LEU A 151 -12.84 -9.42 6.63
C LEU A 151 -13.25 -9.64 5.17
N PHE A 152 -12.30 -9.76 4.24
CA PHE A 152 -12.60 -10.12 2.86
C PHE A 152 -13.35 -11.47 2.76
N ALA A 153 -12.94 -12.48 3.52
CA ALA A 153 -13.57 -13.79 3.51
C ALA A 153 -15.04 -13.71 4.00
N LEU A 154 -15.33 -12.86 4.99
CA LEU A 154 -16.70 -12.58 5.44
C LEU A 154 -17.52 -11.88 4.33
N LEU A 155 -16.98 -10.81 3.75
CA LEU A 155 -17.63 -10.08 2.65
C LEU A 155 -17.91 -11.00 1.45
N ALA A 156 -16.93 -11.84 1.10
CA ALA A 156 -17.04 -12.78 -0.01
C ALA A 156 -18.13 -13.85 0.21
N ARG A 157 -18.38 -14.24 1.46
CA ARG A 157 -19.50 -15.13 1.83
C ARG A 157 -20.84 -14.43 1.66
N CYS A 158 -20.95 -13.15 2.02
CA CYS A 158 -22.19 -12.37 1.94
C CYS A 158 -22.56 -11.94 0.49
N SER A 159 -21.59 -11.51 -0.31
CA SER A 159 -21.85 -10.91 -1.64
C SER A 159 -22.04 -11.93 -2.78
N GLY A 160 -21.84 -13.22 -2.51
CA GLY A 160 -21.91 -14.29 -3.52
C GLY A 160 -20.82 -14.19 -4.60
N ARG A 161 -20.67 -15.26 -5.39
CA ARG A 161 -19.63 -15.33 -6.46
C ARG A 161 -19.85 -14.30 -7.58
N THR A 162 -21.09 -13.88 -7.83
CA THR A 162 -21.46 -12.94 -8.89
C THR A 162 -21.08 -11.50 -8.55
N GLY A 163 -21.32 -11.04 -7.32
CA GLY A 163 -20.94 -9.69 -6.88
C GLY A 163 -19.42 -9.47 -6.94
N LEU A 164 -18.64 -10.47 -6.53
CA LEU A 164 -17.19 -10.44 -6.59
C LEU A 164 -16.59 -10.46 -8.01
N ARG A 165 -17.38 -10.77 -9.05
CA ARG A 165 -16.90 -10.69 -10.45
C ARG A 165 -16.84 -9.25 -10.94
N ALA A 166 -17.68 -8.37 -10.41
CA ALA A 166 -17.69 -6.97 -10.83
C ALA A 166 -16.42 -6.20 -10.40
N PHE A 167 -15.72 -6.71 -9.37
CA PHE A 167 -14.44 -6.19 -8.89
C PHE A 167 -13.23 -6.86 -9.53
N ARG A 168 -13.42 -7.86 -10.40
CA ARG A 168 -12.33 -8.58 -11.05
C ARG A 168 -12.09 -8.03 -12.43
N ALA A 169 -10.81 -7.86 -12.74
CA ALA A 169 -10.35 -7.58 -14.08
C ALA A 169 -10.18 -8.88 -14.90
N ALA A 170 -10.41 -8.79 -16.20
CA ALA A 170 -10.13 -9.86 -17.15
C ALA A 170 -8.60 -9.88 -17.41
N GLY A 171 -7.88 -10.67 -16.61
CA GLY A 171 -6.43 -10.85 -16.75
C GLY A 171 -5.55 -10.02 -15.81
N ALA A 172 -6.13 -9.33 -14.81
CA ALA A 172 -5.35 -8.72 -13.74
C ALA A 172 -4.64 -9.78 -12.90
N ASP A 173 -3.33 -9.65 -12.81
CA ASP A 173 -2.42 -10.60 -12.19
C ASP A 173 -1.54 -9.93 -11.13
N ALA A 174 -0.60 -10.68 -10.57
CA ALA A 174 0.34 -10.15 -9.60
C ALA A 174 1.24 -9.05 -10.18
N ALA A 175 1.40 -8.97 -11.50
CA ALA A 175 2.24 -7.94 -12.13
C ALA A 175 1.57 -6.56 -12.05
N GLU A 176 0.24 -6.47 -12.15
CA GLU A 176 -0.47 -5.20 -11.92
C GLU A 176 -0.28 -4.70 -10.48
N LEU A 177 -0.40 -5.59 -9.49
CA LEU A 177 -0.12 -5.22 -8.09
C LEU A 177 1.31 -4.69 -7.93
N LEU A 178 2.30 -5.40 -8.48
CA LEU A 178 3.71 -4.98 -8.43
C LEU A 178 3.94 -3.65 -9.15
N LEU A 179 3.32 -3.45 -10.32
CA LEU A 179 3.43 -2.23 -11.10
C LEU A 179 2.84 -1.04 -10.36
N LEU A 180 1.65 -1.19 -9.77
CA LEU A 180 1.01 -0.12 -9.01
C LEU A 180 1.76 0.22 -7.73
N THR A 181 2.21 -0.79 -6.98
CA THR A 181 3.05 -0.58 -5.80
C THR A 181 4.38 0.07 -6.15
N GLY A 182 5.06 -0.41 -7.20
CA GLY A 182 6.32 0.17 -7.68
C GLY A 182 6.17 1.59 -8.20
N TYR A 183 5.10 1.89 -8.93
CA TYR A 183 4.78 3.24 -9.39
C TYR A 183 4.46 4.19 -8.23
N ALA A 184 3.66 3.74 -7.25
CA ALA A 184 3.39 4.52 -6.04
C ALA A 184 4.68 4.81 -5.26
N LEU A 185 5.55 3.81 -5.09
CA LEU A 185 6.83 3.99 -4.43
C LEU A 185 7.72 4.97 -5.19
N LEU A 186 7.81 4.85 -6.52
CA LEU A 186 8.59 5.76 -7.36
C LEU A 186 8.12 7.21 -7.18
N VAL A 187 6.81 7.46 -7.23
CA VAL A 187 6.23 8.79 -7.01
C VAL A 187 6.60 9.32 -5.62
N MET A 188 6.46 8.50 -4.59
CA MET A 188 6.69 8.88 -3.20
C MET A 188 8.16 9.14 -2.86
N VAL A 189 9.09 8.46 -3.53
CA VAL A 189 10.54 8.62 -3.30
C VAL A 189 11.12 9.76 -4.13
N THR A 190 10.59 10.02 -5.33
CA THR A 190 11.19 10.95 -6.30
C THR A 190 10.40 12.25 -6.47
N VAL A 191 9.20 12.19 -7.06
CA VAL A 191 8.45 13.37 -7.50
C VAL A 191 7.85 14.12 -6.31
N GLN A 192 7.22 13.39 -5.38
CA GLN A 192 6.48 13.99 -4.27
C GLN A 192 7.36 14.79 -3.30
N PRO A 193 8.55 14.31 -2.87
CA PRO A 193 9.39 15.06 -1.95
C PRO A 193 9.91 16.36 -2.58
N VAL A 194 10.28 16.32 -3.86
CA VAL A 194 10.72 17.51 -4.62
C VAL A 194 9.60 18.54 -4.71
N PHE A 195 8.38 18.09 -5.01
CA PHE A 195 7.21 18.95 -5.10
C PHE A 195 6.89 19.61 -3.75
N ILE A 196 6.85 18.83 -2.67
CA ILE A 196 6.58 19.31 -1.31
C ILE A 196 7.63 20.34 -0.87
N ARG A 197 8.92 20.07 -1.14
CA ARG A 197 10.02 20.99 -0.83
C ARG A 197 9.91 22.30 -1.62
N THR A 198 9.55 22.22 -2.90
CA THR A 198 9.53 23.40 -3.80
C THR A 198 8.34 24.32 -3.53
N LEU A 199 7.16 23.77 -3.29
CA LEU A 199 5.91 24.55 -3.14
C LEU A 199 5.59 24.93 -1.70
N PHE A 200 5.88 24.04 -0.75
CA PHE A 200 5.48 24.22 0.65
C PHE A 200 6.67 24.49 1.57
N GLY A 201 7.91 24.40 1.08
CA GLY A 201 9.11 24.57 1.91
C GLY A 201 9.27 23.50 3.00
N LEU A 202 8.52 22.40 2.91
CA LEU A 202 8.53 21.31 3.87
C LEU A 202 9.60 20.29 3.43
N GLY A 203 10.60 20.04 4.28
CA GLY A 203 11.55 18.91 4.16
C GLY A 203 11.12 17.77 5.07
#